data_AF-A0A7K9MPK2-F1
#
_entry.id   AF-A0A7K9MPK2-F1
#
_cell.length_a   1.000
_cell.length_b   1.000
_cell.length_c   1.000
_cell.angle_alpha   90.00
_cell.angle_beta   90.00
_cell.angle_gamma   90.00
#
_symmetry.space_group_name_H-M   'P 1'
#
loop_
_entity.id
_entity.type
_entity.pdbx_description
1 polymer ?
#
loop_
_entity_poly.entity_id
_entity_poly.type
_entity_poly.pdbx_seq_one_letter_code
_entity_poly.pdbx_strand_id
1 'polypeptide(L)'
;SYSDILIEREVLMQKYIHLVQIVETEKIAANQLRHQLEDQDTEIERLKSEIIALNKTKERMRPYQGNQEDEDPDIKKIKKVQSFMRGWLCRRKWKTIVQDYICSPHAESMRKRNQIVFNMVEAESEYVHQLYILVNCFLRPLRMAASSKKPPISHDDVSSIFLNSETIMFLHEIFHQGLKARIANWPTLILADLFDILLPMLNIYQEFVRNHQYSLQVLANCKQNRDFDKLLKQYEANPACEGRMLETFLTYPMFQIPRYIITLHELLAHTPHEHVERKSLEFAKSKLEELSRVMHDEVSDTENIRKNLAIERTIVEGCDILLDTSQTFIRQG
;
A
#
# COMPACT_ATOMS: atom_id res chain seq x y z
N SER A 1 -29.67 -34.84 29.27
CA SER A 1 -29.25 -36.00 30.07
C SER A 1 -28.43 -35.53 31.27
N TYR A 2 -28.35 -36.27 32.38
CA TYR A 2 -27.46 -35.94 33.51
C TYR A 2 -26.00 -35.76 33.07
N SER A 3 -25.60 -36.49 32.04
CA SER A 3 -24.32 -36.34 31.33
C SER A 3 -24.08 -34.93 30.80
N ASP A 4 -25.09 -34.30 30.19
CA ASP A 4 -24.94 -32.98 29.56
C ASP A 4 -24.73 -31.88 30.61
N ILE A 5 -25.42 -32.00 31.75
CA ILE A 5 -25.28 -31.08 32.89
C ILE A 5 -23.88 -31.19 33.52
N LEU A 6 -23.31 -32.40 33.58
CA LEU A 6 -21.93 -32.59 34.06
C LEU A 6 -20.91 -31.94 33.12
N ILE A 7 -21.08 -32.09 31.81
CA ILE A 7 -20.22 -31.46 30.81
C ILE A 7 -20.32 -29.93 30.90
N GLU A 8 -21.53 -29.40 31.02
CA GLU A 8 -21.75 -27.95 31.15
C GLU A 8 -21.14 -27.38 32.43
N ARG A 9 -21.21 -28.12 33.54
CA ARG A 9 -20.53 -27.77 34.80
C ARG A 9 -19.00 -27.75 34.63
N GLU A 10 -18.43 -28.73 33.93
CA GLU A 10 -16.99 -28.80 33.65
C GLU A 10 -16.53 -27.59 32.83
N VAL A 11 -17.28 -27.24 31.78
CA VAL A 11 -17.01 -26.08 30.91
C VAL A 11 -17.13 -24.77 31.69
N LEU A 12 -18.15 -24.63 32.54
CA LEU A 12 -18.30 -23.45 33.40
C LEU A 12 -17.16 -23.34 34.42
N MET A 13 -16.70 -24.46 34.98
CA MET A 13 -15.58 -24.49 35.91
C MET A 13 -14.26 -24.08 35.22
N GLN A 14 -14.03 -24.54 33.99
CA GLN A 14 -12.88 -24.11 33.19
C GLN A 14 -12.94 -22.61 32.85
N LYS A 15 -14.12 -22.10 32.47
CA LYS A 15 -14.33 -20.66 32.22
C LYS A 15 -14.08 -19.83 33.48
N TYR A 16 -14.52 -20.31 34.65
CA TYR A 16 -14.27 -19.66 35.93
C TYR A 16 -12.78 -19.59 36.25
N ILE A 17 -12.04 -20.70 36.09
CA ILE A 17 -10.58 -20.74 36.31
C ILE A 17 -9.86 -19.77 35.37
N HIS A 18 -10.24 -19.75 34.09
CA HIS A 18 -9.66 -18.83 33.12
C HIS A 18 -9.93 -17.36 33.47
N LEU A 19 -11.15 -17.04 33.92
CA LEU A 19 -11.50 -15.69 34.36
C LEU A 19 -10.65 -15.26 35.57
N VAL A 20 -10.43 -16.15 36.54
CA VAL A 20 -9.57 -15.89 37.69
C VAL A 20 -8.12 -15.64 37.27
N GLN A 21 -7.61 -16.39 36.28
CA GLN A 21 -6.27 -16.14 35.73
C GLN A 21 -6.17 -14.77 35.06
N ILE A 22 -7.17 -14.38 34.25
CA ILE A 22 -7.23 -13.05 33.62
C ILE A 22 -7.20 -11.95 34.68
N VAL A 23 -8.03 -12.08 35.73
CA VAL A 23 -8.10 -11.09 36.81
C VAL A 23 -6.75 -10.97 37.55
N GLU A 24 -6.07 -12.08 37.82
CA GLU A 24 -4.75 -12.03 38.47
C GLU A 24 -3.69 -11.42 37.54
N THR A 25 -3.71 -11.71 36.23
CA THR A 25 -2.79 -11.09 35.26
C THR A 25 -3.03 -9.58 35.14
N GLU A 26 -4.29 -9.14 35.09
CA GLU A 26 -4.65 -7.71 35.07
C GLU A 26 -4.21 -7.01 36.35
N LYS A 27 -4.36 -7.67 37.51
CA LYS A 27 -3.89 -7.14 38.79
C LYS A 27 -2.37 -6.97 38.83
N ILE A 28 -1.61 -7.94 38.30
CA ILE A 28 -0.15 -7.84 38.19
C ILE A 28 0.24 -6.71 37.24
N ALA A 29 -0.41 -6.59 36.08
CA ALA A 29 -0.16 -5.52 35.12
C ALA A 29 -0.47 -4.14 35.72
N ALA A 30 -1.58 -4.00 36.46
CA ALA A 30 -1.94 -2.77 37.15
C ALA A 30 -0.93 -2.37 38.24
N ASN A 31 -0.39 -3.35 38.99
CA ASN A 31 0.66 -3.10 39.97
C ASN A 31 1.99 -2.68 39.31
N GLN A 32 2.36 -3.30 38.18
CA GLN A 32 3.53 -2.90 37.42
C GLN A 32 3.39 -1.46 36.88
N LEU A 33 2.23 -1.10 36.35
CA LEU A 33 1.94 0.28 35.91
C LEU A 33 2.03 1.27 37.07
N ARG A 34 1.54 0.92 38.27
CA ARG A 34 1.68 1.77 39.46
C ARG A 34 3.14 2.01 39.83
N HIS A 35 3.97 0.96 39.85
CA HIS A 35 5.40 1.13 40.12
C HIS A 35 6.10 1.97 39.05
N GLN A 36 5.75 1.80 37.77
CA GLN A 36 6.28 2.66 36.71
C GLN A 36 5.90 4.13 36.90
N LEU A 37 4.68 4.42 37.36
CA LEU A 37 4.26 5.79 37.67
C LEU A 37 5.03 6.37 38.86
N GLU A 38 5.23 5.58 39.93
CA GLU A 38 6.04 5.99 41.08
C GLU A 38 7.50 6.28 40.67
N ASP A 39 8.10 5.42 39.86
CA ASP A 39 9.45 5.63 39.32
C ASP A 39 9.52 6.92 38.48
N GLN A 40 8.53 7.15 37.63
CA GLN A 40 8.44 8.39 36.84
C GLN A 40 8.28 9.64 37.72
N ASP A 41 7.47 9.58 38.77
CA ASP A 41 7.31 10.69 39.72
C ASP A 41 8.62 11.00 40.44
N THR A 42 9.39 9.97 40.85
CA THR A 42 10.71 10.18 41.46
C THR A 42 11.70 10.82 40.49
N GLU A 43 11.68 10.43 39.22
CA GLU A 43 12.53 11.01 38.18
C GLU A 43 12.13 12.45 37.86
N ILE A 44 10.84 12.77 37.86
CA ILE A 44 10.33 14.13 37.72
C ILE A 44 10.85 15.02 38.87
N GLU A 45 10.79 14.55 40.12
CA GLU A 45 11.33 15.30 41.27
C GLU A 45 12.85 15.47 41.22
N ARG A 46 13.57 14.45 40.73
CA ARG A 46 15.02 14.54 40.47
C ARG A 46 15.33 15.62 39.44
N LEU A 47 14.62 15.62 38.31
CA LEU A 47 14.80 16.60 37.23
C LEU A 47 14.40 18.02 37.67
N LYS A 48 13.33 18.18 38.45
CA LYS A 48 12.96 19.47 39.05
C LYS A 48 14.08 20.00 39.94
N SER A 49 14.65 19.15 40.79
CA SER A 49 15.79 19.50 41.65
C SER A 49 17.02 19.90 40.85
N GLU A 50 17.32 19.18 39.77
CA GLU A 50 18.42 19.47 38.85
C GLU A 50 18.23 20.81 38.13
N ILE A 51 17.01 21.11 37.67
CA ILE A 51 16.66 22.40 37.07
C ILE A 51 16.83 23.55 38.07
N ILE A 52 16.42 23.36 39.33
CA ILE A 52 16.60 24.37 40.38
C ILE A 52 18.10 24.61 40.63
N ALA A 53 18.90 23.55 40.70
CA ALA A 53 20.35 23.64 40.88
C ALA A 53 21.04 24.36 39.70
N LEU A 54 20.64 24.03 38.46
CA LEU A 54 21.11 24.69 37.24
C LEU A 54 20.71 26.16 37.19
N ASN A 55 19.48 26.50 37.59
CA ASN A 55 19.03 27.90 37.68
C ASN A 55 19.79 28.68 38.74
N LYS A 56 20.04 28.10 39.92
CA LYS A 56 20.87 28.72 40.96
C LYS A 56 22.31 28.92 40.50
N THR A 57 22.86 27.98 39.74
CA THR A 57 24.19 28.09 39.11
C THR A 57 24.20 29.16 38.02
N LYS A 58 23.14 29.26 37.21
CA LYS A 58 22.94 30.31 36.22
C LYS A 58 22.82 31.69 36.86
N GLU A 59 22.16 31.81 38.01
CA GLU A 59 22.11 33.05 38.80
C GLU A 59 23.47 33.40 39.40
N ARG A 60 24.24 32.42 39.89
CA ARG A 60 25.64 32.64 40.32
C ARG A 60 26.57 33.05 39.18
N MET A 61 26.24 32.64 37.95
CA MET A 61 26.94 33.05 36.73
C MET A 61 26.37 34.33 36.11
N ARG A 62 25.30 34.93 36.66
CA ARG A 62 24.90 36.28 36.24
C ARG A 62 25.99 37.24 36.73
N PRO A 63 26.52 38.11 35.85
CA PRO A 63 27.45 39.13 36.29
C PRO A 63 26.75 40.01 37.32
N TYR A 64 27.49 40.36 38.39
CA TYR A 64 27.09 41.39 39.34
C TYR A 64 26.64 42.61 38.53
N GLN A 65 25.39 43.03 38.66
CA GLN A 65 24.94 44.33 38.14
C GLN A 65 25.51 45.41 39.06
N GLY A 66 26.83 45.58 39.03
CA GLY A 66 27.47 46.83 39.39
C GLY A 66 27.23 47.82 38.24
N ASN A 67 26.95 49.07 38.61
CA ASN A 67 26.56 50.17 37.74
C ASN A 67 27.23 50.16 36.35
N GLN A 68 26.41 50.42 35.34
CA GLN A 68 26.74 50.48 33.91
C GLN A 68 27.60 51.70 33.49
N GLU A 69 28.49 52.17 34.35
CA GLU A 69 29.38 53.29 34.04
C GLU A 69 30.82 52.78 34.03
N ASP A 70 31.41 52.78 32.83
CA ASP A 70 32.78 52.33 32.48
C ASP A 70 33.07 50.81 32.41
N GLU A 71 32.32 50.08 31.56
CA GLU A 71 32.89 48.86 30.96
C GLU A 71 34.02 49.23 30.00
N ASP A 72 35.25 48.83 30.34
CA ASP A 72 36.48 48.99 29.55
C ASP A 72 36.22 48.67 28.06
N PRO A 73 36.50 49.60 27.13
CA PRO A 73 36.29 49.40 25.71
C PRO A 73 36.97 48.15 25.16
N ASP A 74 38.06 47.68 25.76
CA ASP A 74 38.74 46.45 25.36
C ASP A 74 37.99 45.20 25.78
N ILE A 75 37.31 45.20 26.95
CA ILE A 75 36.39 44.14 27.36
C ILE A 75 35.21 44.03 26.37
N LYS A 76 34.68 45.16 25.88
CA LYS A 76 33.62 45.16 24.85
C LYS A 76 34.10 44.56 23.53
N LYS A 77 35.34 44.85 23.10
CA LYS A 77 35.94 44.24 21.90
C LYS A 77 36.14 42.73 22.09
N ILE A 78 36.64 42.31 23.25
CA ILE A 78 36.82 40.88 23.59
C ILE A 78 35.47 40.14 23.52
N LYS A 79 34.41 40.68 24.13
CA LYS A 79 33.06 40.09 24.07
C LYS A 79 32.55 39.95 22.63
N LYS A 80 32.79 40.94 21.76
CA LYS A 80 32.43 40.87 20.33
C LYS A 80 33.19 39.76 19.59
N VAL A 81 34.52 39.67 19.79
CA VAL A 81 35.35 38.62 19.19
C VAL A 81 34.94 37.23 19.69
N GLN A 82 34.69 37.08 21.00
CA GLN A 82 34.21 35.83 21.58
C GLN A 82 32.84 35.42 21.03
N SER A 83 31.91 36.36 20.87
CA SER A 83 30.60 36.11 20.25
C SER A 83 30.75 35.64 18.80
N PHE A 84 31.61 36.31 18.02
CA PHE A 84 31.92 35.91 16.65
C PHE A 84 32.54 34.50 16.60
N MET A 85 33.53 34.22 17.45
CA MET A 85 34.19 32.92 17.53
C MET A 85 33.23 31.80 17.95
N ARG A 86 32.35 32.04 18.94
CA ARG A 86 31.29 31.10 19.34
C ARG A 86 30.35 30.82 18.16
N GLY A 87 29.89 31.86 17.46
CA GLY A 87 29.05 31.71 16.28
C GLY A 87 29.74 30.96 15.13
N TRP A 88 31.02 31.23 14.88
CA TRP A 88 31.83 30.52 13.89
C TRP A 88 32.01 29.04 14.25
N LEU A 89 32.34 28.73 15.51
CA LEU A 89 32.46 27.36 16.01
C LEU A 89 31.13 26.60 15.90
N CYS A 90 30.00 27.22 16.26
CA CYS A 90 28.67 26.62 16.11
C CYS A 90 28.35 26.30 14.64
N ARG A 91 28.58 27.25 13.72
CA ARG A 91 28.39 27.03 12.27
C ARG A 91 29.29 25.92 11.75
N ARG A 92 30.55 25.85 12.20
CA ARG A 92 31.48 24.79 11.79
C ARG A 92 31.04 23.42 12.29
N LYS A 93 30.68 23.30 13.58
CA LYS A 93 30.14 22.06 14.15
C LYS A 93 28.86 21.62 13.45
N TRP A 94 27.95 22.56 13.19
CA TRP A 94 26.71 22.27 12.44
C TRP A 94 27.00 21.73 11.05
N LYS A 95 27.93 22.36 10.30
CA LYS A 95 28.36 21.85 8.99
C LYS A 95 28.89 20.44 9.06
N THR A 96 29.71 20.11 10.07
CA THR A 96 30.20 18.74 10.28
C THR A 96 29.06 17.77 10.57
N ILE A 97 28.17 18.09 11.51
CA ILE A 97 27.02 17.23 11.86
C ILE A 97 26.12 16.97 10.64
N VAL A 98 25.83 18.01 9.86
CA VAL A 98 25.01 17.88 8.65
C VAL A 98 25.72 17.01 7.61
N GLN A 99 27.02 17.21 7.39
CA GLN A 99 27.79 16.40 6.45
C GLN A 99 27.82 14.93 6.88
N ASP A 100 28.08 14.67 8.15
CA ASP A 100 28.11 13.32 8.73
C ASP A 100 26.73 12.65 8.59
N TYR A 101 25.64 13.39 8.80
CA TYR A 101 24.28 12.89 8.57
C TYR A 101 24.01 12.59 7.10
N ILE A 102 24.34 13.49 6.17
CA ILE A 102 24.10 13.29 4.73
C ILE A 102 24.86 12.06 4.20
N CYS A 103 26.05 11.82 4.71
CA CYS A 103 26.89 10.66 4.42
C CYS A 103 26.54 9.42 5.24
N SER A 104 25.59 9.51 6.18
CA SER A 104 25.22 8.38 7.03
C SER A 104 24.48 7.30 6.23
N PRO A 105 24.64 6.00 6.59
CA PRO A 105 23.86 4.91 5.99
C PRO A 105 22.34 5.11 6.13
N HIS A 106 21.90 5.73 7.23
CA HIS A 106 20.49 6.05 7.45
C HIS A 106 19.95 7.03 6.41
N ALA A 107 20.67 8.14 6.16
CA ALA A 107 20.27 9.11 5.15
C ALA A 107 20.29 8.50 3.74
N GLU A 108 21.24 7.62 3.44
CA GLU A 108 21.24 6.87 2.18
C GLU A 108 20.02 5.96 2.04
N SER A 109 19.67 5.19 3.08
CA SER A 109 18.46 4.36 3.08
C SER A 109 17.19 5.19 2.90
N MET A 110 17.09 6.35 3.55
CA MET A 110 15.94 7.25 3.39
C MET A 110 15.86 7.84 1.97
N ARG A 111 17.00 8.12 1.33
CA ARG A 111 17.01 8.51 -0.10
C ARG A 111 16.49 7.38 -0.99
N LYS A 112 16.91 6.13 -0.74
CA LYS A 112 16.39 4.96 -1.47
C LYS A 112 14.89 4.79 -1.26
N ARG A 113 14.41 4.89 -0.02
CA ARG A 113 12.97 4.89 0.31
C ARG A 113 12.21 5.92 -0.51
N ASN A 114 12.67 7.17 -0.53
CA ASN A 114 12.03 8.25 -1.28
C ASN A 114 12.04 7.99 -2.78
N GLN A 115 13.13 7.46 -3.33
CA GLN A 115 13.20 7.09 -4.74
C GLN A 115 12.17 6.02 -5.12
N ILE A 116 11.98 5.01 -4.25
CA ILE A 116 10.95 3.97 -4.47
C ILE A 116 9.56 4.60 -4.51
N VAL A 117 9.27 5.55 -3.61
CA VAL A 117 7.98 6.27 -3.63
C VAL A 117 7.81 7.07 -4.92
N PHE A 118 8.84 7.79 -5.38
CA PHE A 118 8.76 8.54 -6.63
C PHE A 118 8.53 7.62 -7.84
N ASN A 119 9.29 6.53 -7.92
CA ASN A 119 9.10 5.52 -8.96
C ASN A 119 7.69 4.91 -8.91
N MET A 120 7.14 4.68 -7.72
CA MET A 120 5.77 4.18 -7.56
C MET A 120 4.75 5.14 -8.15
N VAL A 121 4.89 6.46 -7.92
CA VAL A 121 3.95 7.45 -8.47
C VAL A 121 4.08 7.56 -9.98
N GLU A 122 5.30 7.53 -10.53
CA GLU A 122 5.51 7.50 -11.98
C GLU A 122 4.89 6.25 -12.60
N ALA A 123 5.15 5.09 -12.01
CA ALA A 123 4.64 3.82 -12.49
C ALA A 123 3.11 3.71 -12.35
N GLU A 124 2.50 4.40 -11.38
CA GLU A 124 1.06 4.54 -11.24
C GLU A 124 0.46 5.50 -12.27
N SER A 125 1.13 6.63 -12.52
CA SER A 125 0.73 7.57 -13.58
C SER A 125 0.69 6.88 -14.94
N GLU A 126 1.71 6.08 -15.23
CA GLU A 126 1.78 5.27 -16.46
C GLU A 126 0.63 4.26 -16.49
N TYR A 127 0.39 3.53 -15.41
CA TYR A 127 -0.69 2.54 -15.36
C TYR A 127 -2.08 3.17 -15.56
N VAL A 128 -2.37 4.29 -14.90
CA VAL A 128 -3.61 5.05 -15.10
C VAL A 128 -3.74 5.53 -16.53
N HIS A 129 -2.64 5.96 -17.16
CA HIS A 129 -2.66 6.34 -18.57
C HIS A 129 -3.00 5.16 -19.49
N GLN A 130 -2.43 3.98 -19.24
CA GLN A 130 -2.76 2.76 -19.99
C GLN A 130 -4.23 2.37 -19.83
N LEU A 131 -4.79 2.45 -18.62
CA LEU A 131 -6.22 2.22 -18.38
C LEU A 131 -7.10 3.29 -19.06
N TYR A 132 -6.64 4.55 -19.06
CA TYR A 132 -7.31 5.63 -19.76
C TYR A 132 -7.42 5.34 -21.26
N ILE A 133 -6.35 4.86 -21.89
CA ILE A 133 -6.37 4.45 -23.30
C ILE A 133 -7.32 3.26 -23.50
N LEU A 134 -7.24 2.22 -22.65
CA LEU A 134 -8.16 1.07 -22.70
C LEU A 134 -9.63 1.52 -22.72
N VAL A 135 -9.99 2.45 -21.84
CA VAL A 135 -11.38 2.91 -21.69
C VAL A 135 -11.79 3.88 -22.79
N ASN A 136 -10.97 4.89 -23.08
CA ASN A 136 -11.36 6.00 -23.96
C ASN A 136 -11.11 5.72 -25.44
N CYS A 137 -10.09 4.93 -25.78
CA CYS A 137 -9.77 4.59 -27.16
C CYS A 137 -10.43 3.29 -27.62
N PHE A 138 -10.81 2.39 -26.70
CA PHE A 138 -11.42 1.11 -27.08
C PHE A 138 -12.82 0.92 -26.48
N LEU A 139 -12.98 0.86 -25.16
CA LEU A 139 -14.27 0.53 -24.53
C LEU A 139 -15.39 1.48 -24.97
N ARG A 140 -15.22 2.79 -24.78
CA ARG A 140 -16.26 3.79 -25.10
C ARG A 140 -16.60 3.80 -26.60
N PRO A 141 -15.61 3.86 -27.52
CA PRO A 141 -15.90 3.76 -28.97
C PRO A 141 -16.57 2.45 -29.39
N LEU A 142 -16.18 1.30 -28.82
CA LEU A 142 -16.80 0.01 -29.13
C LEU A 142 -18.22 -0.11 -28.56
N ARG A 143 -18.47 0.44 -27.37
CA ARG A 143 -19.81 0.56 -26.79
C ARG A 143 -20.72 1.41 -27.67
N MET A 144 -20.20 2.51 -28.25
CA MET A 144 -20.94 3.32 -29.22
C MET A 144 -21.17 2.57 -30.55
N ALA A 145 -20.17 1.84 -31.05
CA ALA A 145 -20.30 1.05 -32.28
C ALA A 145 -21.35 -0.06 -32.14
N ALA A 146 -21.47 -0.68 -30.95
CA ALA A 146 -22.49 -1.66 -30.62
C ALA A 146 -23.93 -1.11 -30.68
N SER A 147 -24.10 0.21 -30.51
CA SER A 147 -25.40 0.89 -30.63
C SER A 147 -25.69 1.41 -32.05
N SER A 148 -24.82 1.13 -33.04
CA SER A 148 -25.03 1.59 -34.41
C SER A 148 -26.11 0.78 -35.15
N LYS A 149 -26.61 1.30 -36.29
CA LYS A 149 -27.66 0.64 -37.08
C LYS A 149 -27.25 -0.75 -37.62
N LYS A 150 -25.96 -0.95 -37.88
CA LYS A 150 -25.37 -2.24 -38.27
C LYS A 150 -24.17 -2.50 -37.36
N PRO A 151 -24.41 -3.01 -36.14
CA PRO A 151 -23.36 -3.10 -35.13
C PRO A 151 -22.32 -4.15 -35.53
N PRO A 152 -21.02 -3.81 -35.53
CA PRO A 152 -19.95 -4.78 -35.82
C PRO A 152 -19.68 -5.71 -34.63
N ILE A 153 -20.14 -5.35 -33.44
CA ILE A 153 -19.99 -6.09 -32.18
C ILE A 153 -21.26 -5.91 -31.32
N SER A 154 -21.65 -6.89 -30.52
CA SER A 154 -22.79 -6.77 -29.61
C SER A 154 -22.43 -6.07 -28.30
N HIS A 155 -23.44 -5.59 -27.56
CA HIS A 155 -23.23 -5.04 -26.21
C HIS A 155 -22.72 -6.10 -25.23
N ASP A 156 -23.16 -7.35 -25.37
CA ASP A 156 -22.75 -8.46 -24.51
C ASP A 156 -21.27 -8.82 -24.74
N ASP A 157 -20.82 -8.80 -25.99
CA ASP A 157 -19.40 -8.99 -26.34
C ASP A 157 -18.53 -7.87 -25.75
N VAL A 158 -18.95 -6.61 -25.89
CA VAL A 158 -18.23 -5.47 -25.29
C VAL A 158 -18.17 -5.63 -23.76
N SER A 159 -19.28 -5.97 -23.12
CA SER A 159 -19.31 -6.20 -21.67
C SER A 159 -18.37 -7.34 -21.26
N SER A 160 -18.34 -8.43 -22.05
CA SER A 160 -17.50 -9.60 -21.78
C SER A 160 -16.01 -9.34 -22.00
N ILE A 161 -15.64 -8.51 -22.98
CA ILE A 161 -14.24 -8.17 -23.29
C ILE A 161 -13.66 -7.22 -22.22
N PHE A 162 -14.43 -6.20 -21.81
CA PHE A 162 -13.91 -5.12 -20.98
C PHE A 162 -14.24 -5.26 -19.50
N LEU A 163 -15.21 -6.10 -19.13
CA LEU A 163 -15.61 -6.36 -17.75
C LEU A 163 -15.78 -5.04 -16.95
N ASN A 164 -15.17 -4.96 -15.78
CA ASN A 164 -15.17 -3.80 -14.89
C ASN A 164 -13.94 -2.87 -15.08
N SER A 165 -13.28 -2.88 -16.26
CA SER A 165 -12.10 -2.04 -16.54
C SER A 165 -12.32 -0.54 -16.34
N GLU A 166 -13.51 -0.02 -16.60
CA GLU A 166 -13.85 1.39 -16.35
C GLU A 166 -13.84 1.72 -14.85
N THR A 167 -14.31 0.79 -14.01
CA THR A 167 -14.25 0.92 -12.54
C THR A 167 -12.81 0.84 -12.03
N ILE A 168 -12.00 -0.06 -12.59
CA ILE A 168 -10.57 -0.17 -12.27
C ILE A 168 -9.85 1.15 -12.61
N MET A 169 -10.09 1.72 -13.79
CA MET A 169 -9.51 3.02 -14.18
C MET A 169 -9.84 4.12 -13.16
N PHE A 170 -11.12 4.25 -12.79
CA PHE A 170 -11.56 5.28 -11.84
C PHE A 170 -10.91 5.13 -10.46
N LEU A 171 -10.79 3.89 -9.96
CA LEU A 171 -10.13 3.62 -8.69
C LEU A 171 -8.66 4.07 -8.70
N HIS A 172 -7.93 3.68 -9.75
CA HIS A 172 -6.52 4.00 -9.86
C HIS A 172 -6.29 5.50 -10.11
N GLU A 173 -7.21 6.18 -10.76
CA GLU A 173 -7.18 7.64 -10.88
C GLU A 173 -7.28 8.32 -9.50
N ILE A 174 -8.16 7.85 -8.61
CA ILE A 174 -8.25 8.35 -7.23
C ILE A 174 -6.96 8.06 -6.46
N PHE A 175 -6.46 6.84 -6.54
CA PHE A 175 -5.23 6.44 -5.86
C PHE A 175 -4.03 7.27 -6.31
N HIS A 176 -3.90 7.48 -7.63
CA HIS A 176 -2.88 8.33 -8.23
C HIS A 176 -2.98 9.79 -7.77
N GLN A 177 -4.19 10.36 -7.68
CA GLN A 177 -4.36 11.71 -7.13
C GLN A 177 -3.90 11.79 -5.66
N GLY A 178 -4.23 10.76 -4.86
CA GLY A 178 -3.72 10.63 -3.49
C GLY A 178 -2.20 10.61 -3.43
N LEU A 179 -1.55 9.82 -4.27
CA LEU A 179 -0.08 9.76 -4.38
C LEU A 179 0.54 11.11 -4.78
N LYS A 180 -0.01 11.81 -5.77
CA LYS A 180 0.46 13.14 -6.19
C LYS A 180 0.35 14.16 -5.06
N ALA A 181 -0.72 14.11 -4.28
CA ALA A 181 -0.88 14.98 -3.11
C ALA A 181 0.19 14.72 -2.02
N ARG A 182 0.66 13.48 -1.86
CA ARG A 182 1.77 13.17 -0.93
C ARG A 182 3.09 13.70 -1.43
N ILE A 183 3.39 13.54 -2.72
CA ILE A 183 4.62 14.11 -3.30
C ILE A 183 4.65 15.64 -3.16
N ALA A 184 3.51 16.32 -3.33
CA ALA A 184 3.43 17.77 -3.18
C ALA A 184 3.80 18.27 -1.76
N ASN A 185 3.69 17.41 -0.74
CA ASN A 185 4.00 17.71 0.66
C ASN A 185 5.36 17.12 1.10
N TRP A 186 6.23 16.72 0.17
CA TRP A 186 7.59 16.28 0.46
C TRP A 186 8.36 17.37 1.25
N PRO A 187 9.08 17.05 2.34
CA PRO A 187 9.71 15.75 2.65
C PRO A 187 8.87 14.73 3.44
N THR A 188 7.66 15.06 3.90
CA THR A 188 6.86 14.15 4.72
C THR A 188 6.08 13.18 3.82
N LEU A 189 6.62 11.98 3.61
CA LEU A 189 6.01 10.94 2.79
C LEU A 189 5.39 9.84 3.65
N ILE A 190 4.10 10.03 3.96
CA ILE A 190 3.21 9.01 4.51
C ILE A 190 2.35 8.48 3.36
N LEU A 191 2.16 7.17 3.26
CA LEU A 191 1.44 6.44 2.21
C LEU A 191 0.47 5.39 2.76
N ALA A 192 0.63 4.95 4.01
CA ALA A 192 -0.09 3.81 4.58
C ALA A 192 -1.62 3.89 4.40
N ASP A 193 -2.21 5.04 4.68
CA ASP A 193 -3.65 5.28 4.58
C ASP A 193 -4.17 5.30 3.13
N LEU A 194 -3.32 5.59 2.14
CA LEU A 194 -3.70 5.44 0.74
C LEU A 194 -3.91 3.96 0.38
N PHE A 195 -3.11 3.06 0.95
CA PHE A 195 -3.32 1.62 0.78
C PHE A 195 -4.56 1.14 1.52
N ASP A 196 -4.89 1.71 2.68
CA ASP A 196 -6.14 1.39 3.39
C ASP A 196 -7.39 1.71 2.55
N ILE A 197 -7.33 2.76 1.71
CA ILE A 197 -8.39 3.10 0.75
C ILE A 197 -8.39 2.16 -0.45
N LEU A 198 -7.21 1.77 -0.93
CA LEU A 198 -7.07 0.91 -2.11
C LEU A 198 -7.54 -0.51 -1.82
N LEU A 199 -7.11 -1.10 -0.70
CA LEU A 199 -7.27 -2.53 -0.37
C LEU A 199 -8.71 -3.07 -0.48
N PRO A 200 -9.74 -2.42 0.09
CA PRO A 200 -11.12 -2.91 -0.02
C PRO A 200 -11.62 -2.97 -1.47
N MET A 201 -11.10 -2.06 -2.29
CA MET A 201 -11.50 -1.89 -3.68
C MET A 201 -10.77 -2.89 -4.58
N LEU A 202 -9.67 -3.50 -4.14
CA LEU A 202 -8.94 -4.46 -4.97
C LEU A 202 -9.70 -5.78 -5.17
N ASN A 203 -10.77 -6.04 -4.41
CA ASN A 203 -11.69 -7.14 -4.72
C ASN A 203 -12.31 -7.03 -6.13
N ILE A 204 -12.40 -5.81 -6.70
CA ILE A 204 -12.87 -5.65 -8.09
C ILE A 204 -11.94 -6.34 -9.10
N TYR A 205 -10.66 -6.54 -8.77
CA TYR A 205 -9.72 -7.23 -9.65
C TYR A 205 -10.01 -8.72 -9.77
N GLN A 206 -10.67 -9.34 -8.78
CA GLN A 206 -10.98 -10.78 -8.82
C GLN A 206 -11.83 -11.11 -10.04
N GLU A 207 -12.89 -10.35 -10.28
CA GLU A 207 -13.75 -10.53 -11.45
C GLU A 207 -12.98 -10.39 -12.77
N PHE A 208 -12.10 -9.38 -12.86
CA PHE A 208 -11.31 -9.12 -14.05
C PHE A 208 -10.33 -10.27 -14.33
N VAL A 209 -9.58 -10.68 -13.31
CA VAL A 209 -8.53 -11.69 -13.43
C VAL A 209 -9.11 -13.08 -13.66
N ARG A 210 -10.18 -13.44 -12.96
CA ARG A 210 -10.90 -14.71 -13.15
C ARG A 210 -11.43 -14.88 -14.58
N ASN A 211 -11.95 -13.81 -15.17
CA ASN A 211 -12.58 -13.85 -16.49
C ASN A 211 -11.66 -13.42 -17.64
N HIS A 212 -10.41 -13.03 -17.35
CA HIS A 212 -9.49 -12.45 -18.35
C HIS A 212 -9.32 -13.35 -19.59
N GLN A 213 -9.14 -14.66 -19.38
CA GLN A 213 -8.98 -15.61 -20.48
C GLN A 213 -10.26 -15.75 -21.33
N TYR A 214 -11.43 -15.65 -20.72
CA TYR A 214 -12.70 -15.62 -21.43
C TYR A 214 -12.86 -14.33 -22.23
N SER A 215 -12.51 -13.17 -21.67
CA SER A 215 -12.50 -11.88 -22.38
C SER A 215 -11.66 -11.92 -23.65
N LEU A 216 -10.47 -12.53 -23.59
CA LEU A 216 -9.60 -12.71 -24.77
C LEU A 216 -10.20 -13.67 -25.80
N GLN A 217 -10.90 -14.73 -25.38
CA GLN A 217 -11.60 -15.64 -26.30
C GLN A 217 -12.75 -14.94 -27.02
N VAL A 218 -13.55 -14.15 -26.31
CA VAL A 218 -14.63 -13.34 -26.92
C VAL A 218 -14.04 -12.36 -27.92
N LEU A 219 -12.96 -11.65 -27.56
CA LEU A 219 -12.27 -10.75 -28.48
C LEU A 219 -11.77 -11.48 -29.74
N ALA A 220 -11.16 -12.66 -29.59
CA ALA A 220 -10.71 -13.46 -30.72
C ALA A 220 -11.86 -13.91 -31.63
N ASN A 221 -13.02 -14.26 -31.05
CA ASN A 221 -14.22 -14.59 -31.81
C ASN A 221 -14.76 -13.36 -32.56
N CYS A 222 -14.81 -12.19 -31.92
CA CYS A 222 -15.22 -10.94 -32.58
C CYS A 222 -14.31 -10.59 -33.76
N LYS A 223 -12.98 -10.84 -33.64
CA LYS A 223 -12.01 -10.62 -34.74
C LYS A 223 -12.28 -11.48 -35.99
N GLN A 224 -13.08 -12.55 -35.90
CA GLN A 224 -13.50 -13.30 -37.09
C GLN A 224 -14.48 -12.50 -37.98
N ASN A 225 -15.19 -11.52 -37.41
CA ASN A 225 -16.00 -10.59 -38.18
C ASN A 225 -15.11 -9.52 -38.84
N ARG A 226 -15.08 -9.50 -40.18
CA ARG A 226 -14.27 -8.56 -40.98
C ARG A 226 -14.60 -7.09 -40.70
N ASP A 227 -15.86 -6.76 -40.44
CA ASP A 227 -16.28 -5.39 -40.14
C ASP A 227 -15.69 -4.94 -38.79
N PHE A 228 -15.68 -5.82 -37.80
CA PHE A 228 -15.08 -5.58 -36.49
C PHE A 228 -13.54 -5.54 -36.54
N ASP A 229 -12.88 -6.50 -37.20
CA ASP A 229 -11.41 -6.52 -37.31
C ASP A 229 -10.87 -5.25 -37.97
N LYS A 230 -11.54 -4.77 -39.02
CA LYS A 230 -11.19 -3.50 -39.67
C LYS A 230 -11.38 -2.31 -38.73
N LEU A 231 -12.48 -2.25 -37.98
CA LEU A 231 -12.74 -1.19 -37.02
C LEU A 231 -11.70 -1.18 -35.90
N LEU A 232 -11.39 -2.34 -35.33
CA LEU A 232 -10.42 -2.47 -34.25
C LEU A 232 -9.02 -2.03 -34.69
N LYS A 233 -8.57 -2.43 -35.88
CA LYS A 233 -7.29 -1.97 -36.45
C LYS A 233 -7.23 -0.45 -36.64
N GLN A 234 -8.36 0.21 -36.91
CA GLN A 234 -8.41 1.67 -36.96
C GLN A 234 -8.22 2.30 -35.58
N TYR A 235 -8.75 1.68 -34.52
CA TYR A 235 -8.56 2.15 -33.15
C TYR A 235 -7.13 1.88 -32.65
N GLU A 236 -6.56 0.72 -32.97
CA GLU A 236 -5.15 0.39 -32.65
C GLU A 236 -4.14 1.28 -33.38
N ALA A 237 -4.51 1.83 -34.55
CA ALA A 237 -3.70 2.81 -35.27
C ALA A 237 -3.70 4.21 -34.64
N ASN A 238 -4.47 4.46 -33.58
CA ASN A 238 -4.42 5.72 -32.84
C ASN A 238 -3.01 5.92 -32.26
N PRO A 239 -2.37 7.09 -32.46
CA PRO A 239 -1.05 7.38 -31.90
C PRO A 239 -0.95 7.17 -30.38
N ALA A 240 -2.04 7.39 -29.63
CA ALA A 240 -2.07 7.15 -28.19
C ALA A 240 -1.86 5.67 -27.82
N CYS A 241 -2.15 4.74 -28.72
CA CYS A 241 -1.92 3.32 -28.49
C CYS A 241 -0.45 2.92 -28.62
N GLU A 242 0.40 3.78 -29.22
CA GLU A 242 1.83 3.53 -29.44
C GLU A 242 2.12 2.20 -30.17
N GLY A 243 1.22 1.80 -31.07
CA GLY A 243 1.32 0.54 -31.82
C GLY A 243 0.98 -0.72 -31.01
N ARG A 244 0.48 -0.58 -29.78
CA ARG A 244 -0.01 -1.72 -28.97
C ARG A 244 -1.41 -2.15 -29.40
N MET A 245 -1.66 -3.44 -29.33
CA MET A 245 -2.96 -4.05 -29.61
C MET A 245 -3.86 -3.99 -28.37
N LEU A 246 -5.18 -4.09 -28.57
CA LEU A 246 -6.16 -4.12 -27.47
C LEU A 246 -5.85 -5.22 -26.44
N GLU A 247 -5.41 -6.40 -26.89
CA GLU A 247 -5.00 -7.49 -26.00
C GLU A 247 -3.95 -7.05 -24.98
N THR A 248 -2.95 -6.27 -25.40
CA THR A 248 -1.90 -5.78 -24.51
C THR A 248 -2.48 -4.94 -23.39
N PHE A 249 -3.40 -4.02 -23.70
CA PHE A 249 -4.05 -3.19 -22.69
C PHE A 249 -4.88 -4.00 -21.70
N LEU A 250 -5.58 -5.04 -22.19
CA LEU A 250 -6.36 -5.95 -21.34
C LEU A 250 -5.49 -6.77 -20.38
N THR A 251 -4.18 -6.94 -20.67
CA THR A 251 -3.27 -7.65 -19.75
C THR A 251 -2.74 -6.79 -18.60
N TYR A 252 -2.70 -5.45 -18.73
CA TYR A 252 -2.08 -4.60 -17.70
C TYR A 252 -2.66 -4.80 -16.29
N PRO A 253 -3.99 -4.91 -16.08
CA PRO A 253 -4.56 -5.16 -14.76
C PRO A 253 -4.06 -6.45 -14.09
N MET A 254 -3.67 -7.47 -14.85
CA MET A 254 -3.17 -8.74 -14.32
C MET A 254 -1.88 -8.57 -13.51
N PHE A 255 -1.07 -7.54 -13.83
CA PHE A 255 0.27 -7.38 -13.27
C PHE A 255 0.37 -6.30 -12.18
N GLN A 256 -0.69 -5.53 -11.97
CA GLN A 256 -0.63 -4.39 -11.05
C GLN A 256 -0.55 -4.81 -9.58
N ILE A 257 -1.32 -5.83 -9.17
CA ILE A 257 -1.29 -6.34 -7.79
C ILE A 257 0.11 -6.90 -7.43
N PRO A 258 0.73 -7.79 -8.24
CA PRO A 258 2.11 -8.21 -8.01
C PRO A 258 3.12 -7.05 -7.94
N ARG A 259 2.98 -6.03 -8.79
CA ARG A 259 3.84 -4.83 -8.76
C ARG A 259 3.75 -4.09 -7.42
N TYR A 260 2.55 -3.95 -6.85
CA TYR A 260 2.40 -3.32 -5.53
C TYR A 260 3.04 -4.13 -4.41
N ILE A 261 2.96 -5.45 -4.44
CA ILE A 261 3.63 -6.32 -3.46
C ILE A 261 5.14 -6.10 -3.50
N ILE A 262 5.74 -6.10 -4.71
CA ILE A 262 7.17 -5.86 -4.91
C ILE A 262 7.56 -4.47 -4.41
N THR A 263 6.81 -3.44 -4.82
CA THR A 263 7.06 -2.05 -4.42
C THR A 263 7.00 -1.89 -2.90
N LEU A 264 6.00 -2.48 -2.23
CA LEU A 264 5.89 -2.45 -0.77
C LEU A 264 7.00 -3.23 -0.08
N HIS A 265 7.43 -4.36 -0.65
CA HIS A 265 8.56 -5.12 -0.14
C HIS A 265 9.85 -4.29 -0.16
N GLU A 266 10.16 -3.63 -1.28
CA GLU A 266 11.31 -2.74 -1.41
C GLU A 266 11.20 -1.52 -0.49
N LEU A 267 10.02 -0.92 -0.39
CA LEU A 267 9.77 0.23 0.49
C LEU A 267 10.01 -0.14 1.97
N LEU A 268 9.54 -1.30 2.40
CA LEU A 268 9.72 -1.81 3.76
C LEU A 268 11.17 -2.15 4.08
N ALA A 269 11.95 -2.60 3.09
CA ALA A 269 13.38 -2.85 3.24
C ALA A 269 14.17 -1.58 3.59
N HIS A 270 13.67 -0.41 3.16
CA HIS A 270 14.28 0.89 3.42
C HIS A 270 13.53 1.75 4.47
N THR A 271 12.49 1.20 5.10
CA THR A 271 11.71 1.88 6.14
C THR A 271 12.19 1.43 7.53
N PRO A 272 12.68 2.34 8.41
CA PRO A 272 13.14 1.98 9.75
C PRO A 272 12.10 1.22 10.58
N HIS A 273 12.53 0.35 11.50
CA HIS A 273 11.62 -0.43 12.36
C HIS A 273 10.71 0.43 13.24
N GLU A 274 11.25 1.55 13.74
CA GLU A 274 10.52 2.53 14.56
C GLU A 274 9.69 3.53 13.73
N HIS A 275 9.65 3.38 12.40
CA HIS A 275 8.88 4.29 11.56
C HIS A 275 7.38 4.08 11.75
N VAL A 276 6.65 5.20 11.90
CA VAL A 276 5.20 5.19 12.24
C VAL A 276 4.35 4.37 11.27
N GLU A 277 4.74 4.32 10.00
CA GLU A 277 3.98 3.62 8.95
C GLU A 277 4.33 2.15 8.77
N ARG A 278 5.41 1.66 9.40
CA ARG A 278 5.96 0.35 9.04
C ARG A 278 4.92 -0.76 9.21
N LYS A 279 4.21 -0.77 10.35
CA LYS A 279 3.16 -1.76 10.64
C LYS A 279 2.02 -1.71 9.62
N SER A 280 1.59 -0.51 9.22
CA SER A 280 0.52 -0.34 8.24
C SER A 280 0.94 -0.79 6.84
N LEU A 281 2.18 -0.51 6.43
CA LEU A 281 2.73 -0.99 5.16
C LEU A 281 2.92 -2.53 5.15
N GLU A 282 3.35 -3.12 6.28
CA GLU A 282 3.42 -4.58 6.45
C GLU A 282 2.03 -5.22 6.35
N PHE A 283 1.01 -4.60 6.98
CA PHE A 283 -0.38 -5.03 6.87
C PHE A 283 -0.89 -4.95 5.42
N ALA A 284 -0.67 -3.83 4.74
CA ALA A 284 -1.08 -3.66 3.36
C ALA A 284 -0.42 -4.68 2.42
N LYS A 285 0.88 -4.93 2.60
CA LYS A 285 1.61 -5.96 1.86
C LYS A 285 1.01 -7.35 2.08
N SER A 286 0.75 -7.72 3.33
CA SER A 286 0.14 -9.01 3.68
C SER A 286 -1.23 -9.19 3.02
N LYS A 287 -2.05 -8.13 3.01
CA LYS A 287 -3.36 -8.16 2.36
C LYS A 287 -3.29 -8.28 0.84
N LEU A 288 -2.32 -7.62 0.20
CA LEU A 288 -2.06 -7.78 -1.23
C LEU A 288 -1.57 -9.19 -1.57
N GLU A 289 -0.70 -9.78 -0.74
CA GLU A 289 -0.22 -11.16 -0.91
C GLU A 289 -1.37 -12.17 -0.75
N GLU A 290 -2.25 -11.96 0.23
CA GLU A 290 -3.49 -12.73 0.40
C GLU A 290 -4.39 -12.65 -0.82
N LEU A 291 -4.69 -11.43 -1.29
CA LEU A 291 -5.51 -11.21 -2.48
C LEU A 291 -4.88 -11.85 -3.73
N SER A 292 -3.58 -11.67 -3.94
CA SER A 292 -2.87 -12.24 -5.09
C SER A 292 -2.94 -13.76 -5.10
N ARG A 293 -2.87 -14.41 -3.93
CA ARG A 293 -3.03 -15.86 -3.82
C ARG A 293 -4.46 -16.28 -4.17
N VAL A 294 -5.47 -15.64 -3.59
CA VAL A 294 -6.88 -15.93 -3.88
C VAL A 294 -7.17 -15.79 -5.37
N MET A 295 -6.70 -14.71 -6.01
CA MET A 295 -6.87 -14.51 -7.46
C MET A 295 -6.18 -15.61 -8.29
N HIS A 296 -5.02 -16.09 -7.86
CA HIS A 296 -4.32 -17.18 -8.55
C HIS A 296 -5.09 -18.51 -8.43
N ASP A 297 -5.56 -18.83 -7.22
CA ASP A 297 -6.35 -20.03 -6.95
C ASP A 297 -7.66 -20.00 -7.75
N GLU A 298 -8.37 -18.87 -7.80
CA GLU A 298 -9.60 -18.70 -8.57
C GLU A 298 -9.41 -18.88 -10.09
N VAL A 299 -8.28 -18.39 -10.64
CA VAL A 299 -7.94 -18.60 -12.06
C VAL A 299 -7.70 -20.09 -12.33
N SER A 300 -6.97 -20.76 -11.42
CA SER A 300 -6.74 -22.20 -11.52
C SER A 300 -8.06 -22.98 -11.49
N ASP A 301 -8.96 -22.66 -10.56
CA ASP A 301 -10.27 -23.31 -10.43
C ASP A 301 -11.17 -23.06 -11.64
N THR A 302 -11.18 -21.83 -12.15
CA THR A 302 -11.97 -21.48 -13.34
C THR A 302 -11.48 -22.22 -14.58
N GLU A 303 -10.17 -22.34 -14.79
CA GLU A 303 -9.62 -23.10 -15.92
C GLU A 303 -9.85 -24.61 -15.74
N ASN A 304 -9.83 -25.13 -14.52
CA ASN A 304 -10.19 -26.52 -14.22
C ASN A 304 -11.64 -26.82 -14.60
N ILE A 305 -12.59 -25.98 -14.16
CA ILE A 305 -14.01 -26.09 -14.53
C ILE A 305 -14.18 -26.03 -16.05
N ARG A 306 -13.48 -25.11 -16.73
CA ARG A 306 -13.56 -24.96 -18.19
C ARG A 306 -13.07 -26.20 -18.93
N LYS A 307 -11.99 -26.83 -18.46
CA LYS A 307 -11.48 -28.09 -19.02
C LYS A 307 -12.44 -29.24 -18.78
N ASN A 308 -12.99 -29.36 -17.57
CA ASN A 308 -13.99 -30.39 -17.25
C ASN A 308 -15.23 -30.26 -18.14
N LEU A 309 -15.75 -29.04 -18.33
CA LEU A 309 -16.86 -28.76 -19.24
C LEU A 309 -16.54 -29.09 -20.70
N ALA A 310 -15.31 -28.81 -21.17
CA ALA A 310 -14.91 -29.15 -22.53
C ALA A 310 -14.87 -30.67 -22.76
N ILE A 311 -14.40 -31.43 -21.76
CA ILE A 311 -14.38 -32.90 -21.79
C ILE A 311 -15.80 -33.46 -21.76
N GLU A 312 -16.64 -32.96 -20.85
CA GLU A 312 -18.04 -33.35 -20.71
C GLU A 312 -18.78 -33.24 -22.05
N ARG A 313 -18.64 -32.10 -22.75
CA ARG A 313 -19.24 -31.86 -24.07
C ARG A 313 -18.75 -32.80 -25.18
N THR A 314 -17.62 -33.47 -24.98
CA THR A 314 -17.07 -34.43 -25.94
C THR A 314 -17.66 -35.84 -25.73
N ILE A 315 -18.29 -36.10 -24.58
CA ILE A 315 -18.89 -37.39 -24.24
C ILE A 315 -20.33 -37.44 -24.81
N VAL A 316 -20.62 -38.46 -25.63
CA VAL A 316 -21.85 -38.58 -26.44
C VAL A 316 -23.15 -38.65 -25.61
N GLU A 317 -23.06 -38.86 -24.30
CA GLU A 317 -24.19 -38.87 -23.35
C GLU A 317 -24.03 -37.85 -22.19
N GLY A 318 -22.99 -37.02 -22.23
CA GLY A 318 -22.61 -36.16 -21.11
C GLY A 318 -22.02 -36.94 -19.93
N CYS A 319 -21.48 -36.22 -18.95
CA CYS A 319 -20.95 -36.82 -17.72
C CYS A 319 -21.16 -35.88 -16.53
N ASP A 320 -22.27 -36.05 -15.83
CA ASP A 320 -22.67 -35.21 -14.68
C ASP A 320 -21.61 -35.16 -13.57
N ILE A 321 -20.81 -36.23 -13.45
CA ILE A 321 -19.71 -36.32 -12.50
C ILE A 321 -18.65 -35.24 -12.78
N LEU A 322 -18.40 -34.89 -14.04
CA LEU A 322 -17.47 -33.81 -14.43
C LEU A 322 -18.06 -32.41 -14.24
N LEU A 323 -19.36 -32.30 -14.01
CA LEU A 323 -20.05 -31.04 -13.70
C LEU A 323 -20.02 -30.70 -12.20
N ASP A 324 -19.58 -31.64 -11.35
CA ASP A 324 -19.37 -31.38 -9.93
C ASP A 324 -18.17 -30.44 -9.73
N THR A 325 -18.42 -29.31 -9.07
CA THR A 325 -17.40 -28.31 -8.69
C THR A 325 -16.30 -28.88 -7.78
N SER A 326 -16.49 -30.05 -7.17
CA SER A 326 -15.47 -30.72 -6.36
C SER A 326 -14.38 -31.44 -7.19
N GLN A 327 -14.54 -31.53 -8.52
CA GLN A 327 -13.63 -32.25 -9.40
C GLN A 327 -12.49 -31.37 -9.89
N THR A 328 -11.25 -31.81 -9.68
CA THR A 328 -10.05 -31.11 -10.17
C THR A 328 -9.48 -31.80 -11.40
N PHE A 329 -9.34 -31.06 -12.51
CA PHE A 329 -8.62 -31.54 -13.68
C PHE A 329 -7.11 -31.61 -13.39
N ILE A 330 -6.53 -32.83 -13.41
CA ILE A 330 -5.10 -33.03 -13.09
C ILE A 330 -4.21 -33.06 -14.34
N ARG A 331 -4.59 -33.83 -15.37
CA ARG A 331 -3.84 -33.95 -16.64
C ARG A 331 -4.70 -34.59 -17.74
N GLN A 332 -4.37 -34.29 -18.99
CA GLN A 332 -4.89 -34.98 -20.19
C GLN A 332 -3.69 -35.49 -20.99
N GLY A 333 -3.77 -36.73 -21.50
CA GLY A 333 -2.70 -37.40 -22.24
C GLY A 333 -3.25 -38.41 -23.23
#